data_AF-A0A915DT91-F1
#
_entry.id   AF-A0A915DT91-F1
#
_cell.length_a   1.000
_cell.length_b   1.000
_cell.length_c   1.000
_cell.angle_alpha   90.00
_cell.angle_beta   90.00
_cell.angle_gamma   90.00
#
_symmetry.space_group_name_H-M   'P 1'
#
loop_
_entity.id
_entity.type
_entity.pdbx_description
1 polymer ?
#
loop_
_entity_poly.entity_id
_entity_poly.type
_entity_poly.pdbx_seq_one_letter_code
_entity_poly.pdbx_strand_id
1 'polypeptide(L)'
;MSMWLCLSVAAFIALHWFSPLILPATVNDNASVVKVDKKIDNFEQKTATTSRTADWGYQSKRFWFLLVCLALVCAQMNSIVPSIQSFSVMPYSLLTYHLALSLSNLAQPLACFLPFWLTPKSTRMVASLTGLSSVLCLWILVLAVQSPTPWLYYSFWAVCTAICSSFLNAYLRTLITSLLREEAVEAEKESKLFWCGVVMQIGSFSGSIIMFPLVNLLHIFESASACHLCDLNADSASFCKA
;
A
#
# COMPACT_ATOMS: atom_id res chain seq x y z
N MET A 1 3.84 -2.58 17.95
CA MET A 1 3.95 -2.85 16.50
C MET A 1 5.28 -3.51 16.14
N SER A 2 6.45 -2.93 16.47
CA SER A 2 7.77 -3.54 16.13
C SER A 2 8.00 -4.94 16.70
N MET A 3 7.52 -5.23 17.92
CA MET A 3 7.67 -6.56 18.55
C MET A 3 6.88 -7.66 17.83
N TRP A 4 5.69 -7.31 17.30
CA TRP A 4 4.85 -8.23 16.53
C TRP A 4 5.43 -8.52 15.15
N LEU A 5 6.15 -7.56 14.57
CA LEU A 5 6.90 -7.74 13.32
C LEU A 5 8.12 -8.63 13.51
N CYS A 6 8.89 -8.45 14.59
CA CYS A 6 10.00 -9.34 14.89
C CYS A 6 9.51 -10.77 15.13
N LEU A 7 8.36 -10.94 15.79
CA LEU A 7 7.74 -12.24 16.03
C LEU A 7 7.26 -12.90 14.73
N SER A 8 6.64 -12.15 13.81
CA SER A 8 6.17 -12.71 12.54
C SER A 8 7.32 -13.05 11.59
N VAL A 9 8.37 -12.22 11.55
CA VAL A 9 9.59 -12.49 10.78
C VAL A 9 10.33 -13.69 11.35
N ALA A 10 10.46 -13.79 12.68
CA ALA A 10 11.07 -14.95 13.33
C ALA A 10 10.28 -16.25 13.09
N ALA A 11 8.95 -16.19 13.13
CA ALA A 11 8.10 -17.33 12.82
C ALA A 11 8.20 -17.78 11.35
N PHE A 12 8.30 -16.84 10.41
CA PHE A 12 8.51 -17.15 8.99
C PHE A 12 9.90 -17.71 8.70
N ILE A 13 10.95 -17.18 9.33
CA ILE A 13 12.31 -17.71 9.23
C ILE A 13 12.38 -19.13 9.82
N ALA A 14 11.72 -19.35 10.96
CA ALA A 14 11.61 -20.68 11.55
C ALA A 14 10.90 -21.66 10.61
N LEU A 15 9.78 -21.27 9.99
CA LEU A 15 9.08 -22.10 8.99
C LEU A 15 9.91 -22.36 7.74
N HIS A 16 10.64 -21.36 7.21
CA HIS A 16 11.53 -21.55 6.07
C HIS A 16 12.67 -22.53 6.40
N TRP A 17 13.18 -22.50 7.63
CA TRP A 17 14.23 -23.42 8.06
C TRP A 17 13.72 -24.84 8.33
N PHE A 18 12.44 -24.98 8.71
CA PHE A 18 11.77 -26.27 8.88
C PHE A 18 11.15 -26.83 7.59
N SER A 19 10.93 -26.01 6.55
CA SER A 19 10.40 -26.41 5.24
C SER A 19 11.21 -27.52 4.52
N PRO A 20 12.57 -27.51 4.50
CA PRO A 20 13.33 -28.61 3.90
C PRO A 20 13.21 -29.96 4.64
N LEU A 21 12.60 -29.98 5.83
CA LEU A 21 12.32 -31.21 6.57
C LEU A 21 10.95 -31.83 6.24
N ILE A 22 10.06 -31.13 5.52
CA ILE A 22 8.67 -31.53 5.30
C ILE A 22 8.36 -31.88 3.82
N LEU A 23 9.14 -31.39 2.84
CA LEU A 23 8.99 -31.78 1.43
C LEU A 23 10.13 -32.70 0.94
N PRO A 24 9.86 -33.99 0.64
CA PRO A 24 10.80 -34.79 -0.13
C PRO A 24 10.90 -34.23 -1.55
N ALA A 25 12.12 -33.99 -2.02
CA ALA A 25 12.41 -33.61 -3.39
C ALA A 25 11.91 -34.70 -4.36
N THR A 26 10.88 -34.39 -5.14
CA THR A 26 10.48 -35.22 -6.30
C THR A 26 10.55 -34.39 -7.57
N VAL A 27 11.73 -34.36 -8.21
CA VAL A 27 11.81 -34.29 -9.67
C VAL A 27 12.93 -35.24 -10.09
N ASN A 28 12.51 -36.44 -10.51
CA ASN A 28 13.36 -37.44 -11.13
C ASN A 28 13.48 -37.04 -12.62
N ASP A 29 14.69 -36.67 -13.06
CA ASP A 29 14.97 -36.35 -14.46
C ASP A 29 14.91 -37.62 -15.31
N ASN A 30 13.83 -37.77 -16.06
CA ASN A 30 13.69 -38.83 -17.05
C ASN A 30 14.64 -38.56 -18.22
N ALA A 31 15.84 -39.11 -18.09
CA ALA A 31 16.70 -39.43 -19.22
C ALA A 31 15.95 -40.37 -20.18
N SER A 32 16.25 -40.23 -21.48
CA SER A 32 15.90 -41.12 -22.61
C SER A 32 14.51 -41.01 -23.26
N VAL A 33 14.31 -39.98 -24.11
CA VAL A 33 13.39 -40.07 -25.27
C VAL A 33 14.02 -39.40 -26.51
N VAL A 34 14.45 -40.26 -27.44
CA VAL A 34 14.43 -40.11 -28.91
C VAL A 34 15.36 -39.08 -29.60
N LYS A 35 16.23 -39.61 -30.48
CA LYS A 35 17.30 -38.93 -31.24
C LYS A 35 16.92 -38.59 -32.70
N VAL A 36 15.65 -38.55 -33.09
CA VAL A 36 15.26 -38.54 -34.53
C VAL A 36 14.97 -37.15 -35.14
N ASP A 37 14.69 -36.08 -34.38
CA ASP A 37 14.14 -34.81 -34.94
C ASP A 37 15.02 -33.54 -34.85
N LYS A 38 16.35 -33.69 -34.78
CA LYS A 38 17.27 -32.59 -34.46
C LYS A 38 17.25 -31.35 -35.37
N LYS A 39 16.59 -31.30 -36.52
CA LYS A 39 16.65 -30.13 -37.43
C LYS A 39 15.37 -29.28 -37.46
N ILE A 40 14.21 -29.88 -37.20
CA ILE A 40 12.92 -29.17 -37.10
C ILE A 40 12.70 -28.71 -35.65
N ASP A 41 13.08 -29.54 -34.67
CA ASP A 41 13.04 -29.22 -33.25
C ASP A 41 13.85 -27.97 -32.88
N ASN A 42 15.01 -27.75 -33.49
CA ASN A 42 15.84 -26.59 -33.14
C ASN A 42 15.20 -25.25 -33.51
N PHE A 43 14.31 -25.21 -34.51
CA PHE A 43 13.62 -23.97 -34.90
C PHE A 43 12.37 -23.75 -34.04
N GLU A 44 11.56 -24.78 -33.80
CA GLU A 44 10.40 -24.69 -32.89
C GLU A 44 10.84 -24.52 -31.43
N GLN A 45 11.89 -25.20 -30.97
CA GLN A 45 12.47 -25.01 -29.64
C GLN A 45 13.09 -23.63 -29.51
N LYS A 46 13.78 -23.08 -30.52
CA LYS A 46 14.30 -21.71 -30.43
C LYS A 46 13.17 -20.68 -30.42
N THR A 47 12.08 -20.91 -31.14
CA THR A 47 10.89 -20.03 -31.14
C THR A 47 10.10 -20.14 -29.84
N ALA A 48 9.94 -21.35 -29.30
CA ALA A 48 9.29 -21.64 -28.02
C ALA A 48 10.15 -21.20 -26.82
N THR A 49 11.47 -21.36 -26.87
CA THR A 49 12.38 -20.86 -25.83
C THR A 49 12.46 -19.33 -25.88
N THR A 50 12.43 -18.71 -27.07
CA THR A 50 12.37 -17.24 -27.19
C THR A 50 11.04 -16.68 -26.67
N SER A 51 9.90 -17.31 -26.97
CA SER A 51 8.59 -16.88 -26.44
C SER A 51 8.47 -17.13 -24.93
N ARG A 52 8.96 -18.27 -24.43
CA ARG A 52 8.94 -18.62 -23.01
C ARG A 52 9.86 -17.69 -22.20
N THR A 53 11.08 -17.40 -22.69
CA THR A 53 12.00 -16.44 -22.03
C THR A 53 11.48 -15.00 -22.06
N ALA A 54 10.79 -14.59 -23.13
CA ALA A 54 10.11 -13.30 -23.19
C ALA A 54 8.94 -13.20 -22.19
N ASP A 55 8.15 -14.27 -22.06
CA ASP A 55 7.03 -14.36 -21.10
C ASP A 55 7.54 -14.34 -19.65
N TRP A 56 8.60 -15.10 -19.34
CA TRP A 56 9.26 -15.06 -18.02
C TRP A 56 9.77 -13.65 -17.68
N GLY A 57 10.42 -12.97 -18.64
CA GLY A 57 10.91 -11.61 -18.43
C GLY A 57 9.78 -10.59 -18.20
N TYR A 58 8.66 -10.74 -18.91
CA TYR A 58 7.48 -9.89 -18.72
C TYR A 58 6.82 -10.12 -17.35
N GLN A 59 6.63 -11.38 -16.94
CA GLN A 59 6.04 -11.72 -15.65
C GLN A 59 6.92 -11.26 -14.47
N SER A 60 8.25 -11.40 -14.56
CA SER A 60 9.15 -10.88 -13.53
C SER A 60 9.11 -9.35 -13.43
N LYS A 61 9.09 -8.62 -14.55
CA LYS A 61 8.99 -7.15 -14.55
C LYS A 61 7.67 -6.69 -13.92
N ARG A 62 6.56 -7.36 -14.27
CA ARG A 62 5.25 -7.08 -13.70
C ARG A 62 5.22 -7.33 -12.19
N PHE A 63 5.80 -8.43 -11.73
CA PHE A 63 5.90 -8.75 -10.30
C PHE A 63 6.64 -7.65 -9.53
N TRP A 64 7.82 -7.23 -10.00
CA TRP A 64 8.58 -6.13 -9.38
C TRP A 64 7.82 -4.81 -9.41
N PHE A 65 7.14 -4.51 -10.52
CA PHE A 65 6.30 -3.32 -10.62
C PHE A 65 5.18 -3.32 -9.58
N LEU A 66 4.47 -4.45 -9.42
CA LEU A 66 3.42 -4.60 -8.41
C LEU A 66 3.96 -4.45 -6.99
N LEU A 67 5.15 -5.00 -6.68
CA LEU A 67 5.80 -4.81 -5.39
C LEU A 67 6.13 -3.33 -5.12
N VAL A 68 6.63 -2.60 -6.11
CA VAL A 68 6.90 -1.15 -5.96
C VAL A 68 5.61 -0.38 -5.72
N CYS A 69 4.54 -0.65 -6.48
CA CYS A 69 3.23 -0.04 -6.25
C CYS A 69 2.68 -0.36 -4.86
N LEU A 70 2.85 -1.59 -4.38
CA LEU A 70 2.45 -1.99 -3.04
C LEU A 70 3.23 -1.23 -1.96
N ALA A 71 4.54 -1.09 -2.12
CA ALA A 71 5.38 -0.32 -1.21
C ALA A 71 4.92 1.13 -1.11
N LEU A 72 4.63 1.77 -2.25
CA LEU A 72 4.15 3.15 -2.33
C LEU A 72 2.79 3.32 -1.64
N VAL A 73 1.82 2.44 -1.92
CA VAL A 73 0.50 2.46 -1.28
C VAL A 73 0.62 2.25 0.24
N CYS A 74 1.49 1.34 0.67
CA CYS A 74 1.76 1.12 2.10
C CYS A 74 2.40 2.33 2.78
N ALA A 75 3.35 3.01 2.12
CA ALA A 75 3.94 4.25 2.61
C ALA A 75 2.88 5.34 2.78
N GLN A 76 1.99 5.49 1.80
CA GLN A 76 0.91 6.47 1.82
C GLN A 76 -0.07 6.21 2.96
N MET A 77 -0.57 4.98 3.06
CA MET A 77 -1.63 4.60 3.99
C MET A 77 -1.17 4.60 5.46
N ASN A 78 0.05 4.13 5.73
CA ASN A 78 0.51 3.87 7.10
C ASN A 78 1.43 4.97 7.66
N SER A 79 1.95 5.86 6.81
CA SER A 79 2.90 6.88 7.24
C SER A 79 2.43 8.27 6.84
N ILE A 80 2.28 8.52 5.53
CA ILE A 80 2.04 9.88 5.02
C ILE A 80 0.71 10.43 5.50
N VAL A 81 -0.39 9.75 5.20
CA VAL A 81 -1.74 10.18 5.57
C VAL A 81 -1.91 10.38 7.08
N PRO A 82 -1.57 9.40 7.96
CA PRO A 82 -1.74 9.59 9.40
C PRO A 82 -0.83 10.68 10.00
N SER A 83 0.37 10.92 9.43
CA SER A 83 1.25 12.01 9.90
C SER A 83 0.68 13.41 9.64
N ILE A 84 -0.09 13.59 8.55
CA ILE A 84 -0.61 14.90 8.14
C ILE A 84 -2.08 15.11 8.49
N GLN A 85 -2.80 14.05 8.84
CA GLN A 85 -4.24 14.11 9.10
C GLN A 85 -4.59 15.07 10.24
N SER A 86 -3.75 15.12 11.28
CA SER A 86 -3.91 16.05 12.39
C SER A 86 -3.78 17.51 11.95
N PHE A 87 -2.86 17.83 11.03
CA PHE A 87 -2.66 19.21 10.52
C PHE A 87 -3.74 19.62 9.51
N SER A 88 -4.27 18.65 8.76
CA SER A 88 -5.22 18.91 7.66
C SER A 88 -6.62 19.29 8.14
N VAL A 89 -7.05 18.77 9.31
CA VAL A 89 -8.46 18.84 9.74
C VAL A 89 -8.66 19.63 11.04
N MET A 90 -7.61 19.79 11.85
CA MET A 90 -7.64 20.60 13.07
C MET A 90 -8.05 22.07 12.87
N PRO A 91 -7.76 22.77 11.74
CA PRO A 91 -8.23 24.15 11.57
C PRO A 91 -9.75 24.30 11.38
N TYR A 92 -10.51 23.22 11.14
CA TYR A 92 -11.95 23.30 10.88
C TYR A 92 -12.82 23.05 12.12
N SER A 93 -12.56 21.96 12.86
CA SER A 93 -13.19 21.61 14.16
C SER A 93 -12.71 20.23 14.62
N LEU A 94 -12.52 20.05 15.93
CA LEU A 94 -12.14 18.76 16.53
C LEU A 94 -13.17 17.65 16.22
N LEU A 95 -14.46 17.98 16.20
CA LEU A 95 -15.53 17.04 15.87
C LEU A 95 -15.42 16.50 14.44
N THR A 96 -15.09 17.38 13.49
CA THR A 96 -14.92 17.02 12.08
C THR A 96 -13.71 16.11 11.87
N TYR A 97 -12.63 16.34 12.61
CA TYR A 97 -11.46 15.45 12.61
C TYR A 97 -11.82 14.03 13.07
N HIS A 98 -12.49 13.88 14.21
CA HIS A 98 -12.89 12.57 14.73
C HIS A 98 -13.86 11.84 13.81
N LEU A 99 -14.83 12.56 13.22
CA LEU A 99 -15.77 11.98 12.28
C LEU A 99 -15.07 11.49 11.01
N ALA A 100 -14.20 12.32 10.43
CA ALA A 100 -13.44 11.98 9.22
C ALA A 100 -12.54 10.76 9.42
N LEU A 101 -11.83 10.71 10.55
CA LEU A 101 -10.99 9.58 10.93
C LEU A 101 -11.83 8.30 11.09
N SER A 102 -12.96 8.39 11.79
CA SER A 102 -13.84 7.24 12.03
C SER A 102 -14.44 6.68 10.74
N LEU A 103 -14.95 7.56 9.85
CA LEU A 103 -15.49 7.14 8.55
C LEU A 103 -14.40 6.55 7.65
N SER A 104 -13.20 7.12 7.65
CA SER A 104 -12.06 6.59 6.89
C SER A 104 -11.64 5.20 7.40
N ASN A 105 -11.69 4.97 8.71
CA ASN A 105 -11.44 3.66 9.31
C ASN A 105 -12.54 2.64 8.98
N LEU A 106 -13.80 3.06 8.87
CA LEU A 106 -14.91 2.20 8.43
C LEU A 106 -14.83 1.86 6.94
N ALA A 107 -14.34 2.79 6.12
CA ALA A 107 -14.19 2.62 4.67
C ALA A 107 -13.12 1.58 4.30
N GLN A 108 -12.07 1.41 5.11
CA GLN A 108 -10.97 0.47 4.83
C GLN A 108 -11.44 -1.00 4.76
N PRO A 109 -12.17 -1.56 5.75
CA PRO A 109 -12.77 -2.89 5.63
C PRO A 109 -13.67 -3.05 4.39
N LEU A 110 -14.49 -2.04 4.07
CA LEU A 110 -15.36 -2.07 2.90
C LEU A 110 -14.53 -2.16 1.60
N ALA A 111 -13.45 -1.39 1.52
CA ALA A 111 -12.54 -1.41 0.39
C ALA A 111 -11.84 -2.76 0.22
N CYS A 112 -11.52 -3.45 1.32
CA CYS A 112 -10.90 -4.77 1.30
C CYS A 112 -11.81 -5.86 0.68
N PHE A 113 -13.14 -5.69 0.70
CA PHE A 113 -14.06 -6.65 0.05
C PHE A 113 -14.20 -6.41 -1.46
N LEU A 114 -13.93 -5.19 -1.93
CA LEU A 114 -14.17 -4.83 -3.32
C LEU A 114 -13.37 -5.68 -4.36
N PRO A 115 -12.11 -6.11 -4.10
CA PRO A 115 -11.38 -6.99 -5.00
C PRO A 115 -12.02 -8.36 -5.21
N PHE A 116 -13.00 -8.80 -4.40
CA PHE A 116 -13.70 -10.06 -4.68
C PHE A 116 -14.64 -9.95 -5.88
N TRP A 117 -15.17 -8.74 -6.16
CA TRP A 117 -16.06 -8.50 -7.29
C TRP A 117 -15.35 -7.82 -8.46
N LEU A 118 -14.32 -7.01 -8.19
CA LEU A 118 -13.62 -6.20 -9.19
C LEU A 118 -12.10 -6.37 -9.08
N THR A 119 -11.56 -7.38 -9.76
CA THR A 119 -10.11 -7.66 -9.87
C THR A 119 -9.58 -7.28 -11.25
N PRO A 120 -9.20 -6.01 -11.49
CA PRO A 120 -8.57 -5.64 -12.74
C PRO A 120 -7.20 -6.32 -12.89
N LYS A 121 -7.09 -7.24 -13.86
CA LYS A 121 -5.82 -7.92 -14.16
C LYS A 121 -4.85 -7.06 -14.98
N SER A 122 -5.30 -5.92 -15.53
CA SER A 122 -4.48 -5.07 -16.39
C SER A 122 -3.46 -4.25 -15.59
N THR A 123 -2.16 -4.37 -15.90
CA THR A 123 -1.08 -3.58 -15.26
C THR A 123 -1.33 -2.08 -15.39
N ARG A 124 -1.85 -1.64 -16.54
CA ARG A 124 -2.14 -0.23 -16.81
C ARG A 124 -3.20 0.33 -15.87
N MET A 125 -4.20 -0.49 -15.54
CA MET A 125 -5.29 -0.06 -14.65
C MET A 125 -4.82 0.03 -13.19
N VAL A 126 -3.99 -0.91 -12.75
CA VAL A 126 -3.33 -0.83 -11.43
C VAL A 126 -2.46 0.42 -11.36
N ALA A 127 -1.64 0.67 -12.39
CA ALA A 127 -0.79 1.86 -12.47
C ALA A 127 -1.61 3.16 -12.41
N SER A 128 -2.71 3.25 -13.16
CA SER A 128 -3.57 4.45 -13.15
C SER A 128 -4.25 4.66 -11.79
N LEU A 129 -4.71 3.59 -11.14
CA LEU A 129 -5.31 3.67 -9.80
C LEU A 129 -4.27 4.08 -8.75
N THR A 130 -3.05 3.54 -8.79
CA THR A 130 -1.95 3.95 -7.91
C THR A 130 -1.55 5.41 -8.15
N GLY A 131 -1.54 5.85 -9.40
CA GLY A 131 -1.33 7.26 -9.76
C GLY A 131 -2.40 8.16 -9.17
N LEU A 132 -3.68 7.81 -9.33
CA LEU A 132 -4.81 8.54 -8.75
C LEU A 132 -4.72 8.62 -7.22
N SER A 133 -4.37 7.51 -6.57
CA SER A 133 -4.17 7.45 -5.12
C SER A 133 -3.04 8.39 -4.66
N SER A 134 -1.95 8.44 -5.42
CA SER A 134 -0.83 9.34 -5.15
C SER A 134 -1.20 10.82 -5.33
N VAL A 135 -2.02 11.14 -6.33
CA VAL A 135 -2.55 12.50 -6.53
C VAL A 135 -3.45 12.91 -5.37
N LEU A 136 -4.34 12.02 -4.90
CA LEU A 136 -5.17 12.29 -3.72
C LEU A 136 -4.31 12.48 -2.45
N CYS A 137 -3.27 11.67 -2.27
CA CYS A 137 -2.34 11.81 -1.16
C CYS A 137 -1.59 13.16 -1.21
N LEU A 138 -1.10 13.55 -2.40
CA LEU A 138 -0.46 14.85 -2.60
C LEU A 138 -1.44 16.01 -2.37
N TRP A 139 -2.70 15.86 -2.76
CA TRP A 139 -3.74 16.85 -2.47
C TRP A 139 -3.94 17.05 -0.97
N ILE A 140 -3.97 15.96 -0.19
CA ILE A 140 -4.04 16.05 1.28
C ILE A 140 -2.78 16.71 1.86
N LEU A 141 -1.60 16.41 1.30
CA LEU A 141 -0.35 17.10 1.67
C LEU A 141 -0.42 18.60 1.42
N VAL A 142 -0.93 19.02 0.26
CA VAL A 142 -1.13 20.44 -0.07
C VAL A 142 -2.11 21.07 0.92
N LEU A 143 -3.24 20.44 1.21
CA LEU A 143 -4.19 20.94 2.22
C LEU A 143 -3.53 21.08 3.60
N ALA A 144 -2.64 20.17 3.98
CA ALA A 144 -1.92 20.21 5.25
C ALA A 144 -0.89 21.35 5.32
N VAL A 145 -0.12 21.60 4.26
CA VAL A 145 0.87 22.71 4.19
C VAL A 145 0.19 24.07 4.31
N GLN A 146 -1.09 24.14 3.96
CA GLN A 146 -1.83 25.38 3.90
C GLN A 146 -2.59 25.74 5.19
N SER A 147 -2.47 24.93 6.24
CA SER A 147 -2.88 25.28 7.61
C SER A 147 -1.85 26.27 8.16
N PRO A 148 -2.16 27.59 8.23
CA PRO A 148 -3.11 28.15 9.21
C PRO A 148 -4.26 29.01 8.63
N THR A 149 -4.26 29.31 7.34
CA THR A 149 -5.33 30.08 6.65
C THR A 149 -5.89 29.28 5.48
N PRO A 150 -6.84 28.36 5.71
CA PRO A 150 -7.40 27.56 4.64
C PRO A 150 -8.19 28.45 3.66
N TRP A 151 -7.67 28.64 2.46
CA TRP A 151 -8.39 29.14 1.26
C TRP A 151 -9.69 28.37 0.99
N LEU A 152 -9.74 27.07 1.33
CA LEU A 152 -10.97 26.29 1.30
C LEU A 152 -11.66 26.36 2.66
N TYR A 153 -12.67 27.21 2.79
CA TYR A 153 -13.52 27.28 3.99
C TYR A 153 -14.38 26.01 4.22
N TYR A 154 -14.42 25.09 3.26
CA TYR A 154 -15.34 23.96 3.24
C TYR A 154 -14.68 22.66 3.73
N SER A 155 -14.92 22.35 5.01
CA SER A 155 -14.51 21.11 5.67
C SER A 155 -14.99 19.84 4.93
N PHE A 156 -16.09 19.92 4.19
CA PHE A 156 -16.66 18.82 3.40
C PHE A 156 -15.65 18.20 2.42
N TRP A 157 -14.93 19.01 1.64
CA TRP A 157 -13.99 18.49 0.63
C TRP A 157 -12.78 17.80 1.26
N ALA A 158 -12.27 18.33 2.39
CA ALA A 158 -11.19 17.70 3.13
C ALA A 158 -11.61 16.32 3.67
N VAL A 159 -12.82 16.21 4.22
CA VAL A 159 -13.37 14.93 4.71
C VAL A 159 -13.59 13.94 3.56
N CYS A 160 -14.20 14.38 2.45
CA CYS A 160 -14.43 13.53 1.29
C CYS A 160 -13.12 13.01 0.69
N THR A 161 -12.12 13.89 0.51
CA THR A 161 -10.82 13.49 -0.03
C THR A 161 -10.07 12.52 0.89
N ALA A 162 -10.16 12.69 2.21
CA ALA A 162 -9.60 11.74 3.17
C ALA A 162 -10.26 10.36 3.05
N ILE A 163 -11.60 10.29 3.04
CA ILE A 163 -12.35 9.02 2.91
C ILE A 163 -12.02 8.35 1.57
N CYS A 164 -12.07 9.08 0.47
CA CYS A 164 -11.76 8.56 -0.86
C CYS A 164 -10.31 8.05 -0.95
N SER A 165 -9.35 8.79 -0.38
CA SER A 165 -7.95 8.37 -0.34
C SER A 165 -7.76 7.10 0.48
N SER A 166 -8.32 7.03 1.69
CA SER A 166 -8.23 5.83 2.55
C SER A 166 -8.90 4.62 1.91
N PHE A 167 -10.07 4.79 1.29
CA PHE A 167 -10.76 3.73 0.57
C PHE A 167 -9.93 3.23 -0.62
N LEU A 168 -9.42 4.13 -1.46
CA LEU A 168 -8.65 3.78 -2.64
C LEU A 168 -7.33 3.07 -2.27
N ASN A 169 -6.63 3.55 -1.24
CA ASN A 169 -5.41 2.92 -0.74
C ASN A 169 -5.65 1.50 -0.19
N ALA A 170 -6.71 1.31 0.60
CA ALA A 170 -7.07 -0.01 1.12
C ALA A 170 -7.50 -0.98 0.01
N TYR A 171 -8.25 -0.49 -0.98
CA TYR A 171 -8.59 -1.25 -2.19
C TYR A 171 -7.33 -1.68 -2.96
N LEU A 172 -6.44 -0.73 -3.28
CA LEU A 172 -5.21 -0.98 -4.01
C LEU A 172 -4.29 -1.97 -3.29
N ARG A 173 -4.09 -1.81 -1.98
CA ARG A 173 -3.26 -2.74 -1.19
C ARG A 173 -3.78 -4.17 -1.31
N THR A 174 -5.09 -4.33 -1.16
CA THR A 174 -5.74 -5.65 -1.19
C THR A 174 -5.72 -6.24 -2.61
N LEU A 175 -6.01 -5.42 -3.61
CA LEU A 175 -5.97 -5.79 -5.02
C LEU A 175 -4.55 -6.21 -5.48
N ILE A 176 -3.52 -5.42 -5.15
CA ILE A 176 -2.14 -5.76 -5.55
C ILE A 176 -1.70 -7.04 -4.83
N THR A 177 -2.07 -7.21 -3.56
CA THR A 177 -1.78 -8.43 -2.81
C THR A 177 -2.48 -9.65 -3.42
N SER A 178 -3.73 -9.51 -3.86
CA SER A 178 -4.46 -10.61 -4.52
C SER A 178 -3.83 -10.96 -5.87
N LEU A 179 -3.44 -9.96 -6.68
CA LEU A 179 -2.73 -10.18 -7.94
C LEU A 179 -1.38 -10.88 -7.74
N LEU A 180 -0.58 -10.45 -6.76
CA LEU A 180 0.70 -11.09 -6.42
C LEU A 180 0.51 -12.55 -5.95
N ARG A 181 -0.60 -12.84 -5.28
CA ARG A 181 -0.95 -14.19 -4.83
C ARG A 181 -1.44 -15.07 -5.99
N GLU A 182 -2.20 -14.52 -6.93
CA GLU A 182 -2.66 -15.24 -8.13
C GLU A 182 -1.52 -15.56 -9.10
N GLU A 183 -0.51 -14.68 -9.22
CA GLU A 183 0.67 -14.87 -10.08
C GLU A 183 1.75 -15.78 -9.46
N ALA A 184 1.50 -16.32 -8.27
CA ALA A 184 2.41 -17.25 -7.61
C ALA A 184 2.11 -18.70 -7.99
N VAL A 185 3.10 -19.40 -8.55
CA VAL A 185 3.07 -20.86 -8.69
C VAL A 185 3.04 -21.48 -7.29
N GLU A 186 2.29 -22.54 -7.05
CA GLU A 186 2.13 -23.12 -5.69
C GLU A 186 3.47 -23.44 -5.01
N ALA A 187 4.50 -23.85 -5.75
CA ALA A 187 5.84 -24.07 -5.22
C ALA A 187 6.59 -22.79 -4.77
N GLU A 188 6.23 -21.61 -5.28
CA GLU A 188 6.86 -20.32 -4.97
C GLU A 188 5.97 -19.38 -4.15
N LYS A 189 4.75 -19.81 -3.83
CA LYS A 189 3.72 -18.98 -3.19
C LYS A 189 4.12 -18.47 -1.81
N GLU A 190 4.80 -19.29 -1.03
CA GLU A 190 5.32 -18.89 0.28
C GLU A 190 6.38 -17.79 0.16
N SER A 191 7.30 -17.91 -0.79
CA SER A 191 8.36 -16.93 -1.03
C SER A 191 7.81 -15.60 -1.54
N LYS A 192 6.89 -15.61 -2.51
CA LYS A 192 6.27 -14.38 -3.04
C LYS A 192 5.40 -13.67 -2.00
N LEU A 193 4.67 -14.42 -1.17
CA LEU A 193 3.88 -13.84 -0.09
C LEU A 193 4.76 -13.26 1.03
N PHE A 194 5.90 -13.90 1.32
CA PHE A 194 6.90 -13.37 2.23
C PHE A 194 7.47 -12.03 1.71
N TRP A 195 7.88 -11.98 0.44
CA TRP A 195 8.36 -10.73 -0.19
C TRP A 195 7.30 -9.63 -0.19
N CYS A 196 6.03 -9.97 -0.43
CA CYS A 196 4.91 -9.05 -0.28
C CYS A 196 4.86 -8.46 1.15
N GLY A 197 4.93 -9.30 2.19
CA GLY A 197 4.99 -8.87 3.59
C GLY A 197 6.17 -7.95 3.90
N VAL A 198 7.38 -8.35 3.48
CA VAL A 198 8.61 -7.58 3.64
C VAL A 198 8.48 -6.20 2.99
N VAL A 199 7.99 -6.15 1.75
CA VAL A 199 7.86 -4.91 1.00
C VAL A 199 6.79 -3.98 1.59
N MET A 200 5.66 -4.50 2.09
CA MET A 200 4.67 -3.69 2.81
C MET A 200 5.29 -3.00 4.04
N GLN A 201 6.13 -3.72 4.78
CA GLN A 201 6.80 -3.19 5.96
C GLN A 201 7.86 -2.17 5.59
N ILE A 202 8.71 -2.46 4.60
CA ILE A 202 9.74 -1.54 4.11
C ILE A 202 9.10 -0.25 3.59
N GLY A 203 7.99 -0.34 2.84
CA GLY A 203 7.27 0.83 2.34
C GLY A 203 6.75 1.73 3.48
N SER A 204 6.16 1.14 4.51
CA SER A 204 5.70 1.90 5.68
C SER A 204 6.86 2.50 6.47
N PHE A 205 7.98 1.78 6.57
CA PHE A 205 9.17 2.30 7.23
C PHE A 205 9.81 3.45 6.46
N SER A 206 9.94 3.33 5.14
CA SER A 206 10.49 4.39 4.29
C SER A 206 9.60 5.64 4.28
N GLY A 207 8.28 5.47 4.23
CA GLY A 207 7.33 6.58 4.38
C GLY A 207 7.50 7.33 5.69
N SER A 208 7.70 6.61 6.80
CA SER A 208 7.95 7.21 8.12
C SER A 208 9.30 7.96 8.17
N ILE A 209 10.38 7.39 7.63
CA ILE A 209 11.69 8.05 7.54
C ILE A 209 11.60 9.37 6.78
N ILE A 210 10.75 9.45 5.75
CA ILE A 210 10.56 10.68 4.97
C ILE A 210 9.68 11.68 5.73
N MET A 211 8.55 11.24 6.26
CA MET A 211 7.57 12.14 6.89
C MET A 211 7.98 12.64 8.26
N PHE A 212 8.71 11.85 9.04
CA PHE A 212 9.17 12.24 10.36
C PHE A 212 10.02 13.53 10.36
N PRO A 213 11.11 13.66 9.59
CA PRO A 213 11.88 14.90 9.52
C PRO A 213 11.08 16.03 8.85
N LEU A 214 10.24 15.71 7.86
CA LEU A 214 9.39 16.70 7.18
C LEU A 214 8.44 17.39 8.16
N VAL A 215 7.85 16.63 9.08
CA VAL A 215 6.91 17.14 10.09
C VAL A 215 7.63 17.72 11.30
N ASN A 216 8.64 17.02 11.84
CA ASN A 216 9.22 17.35 13.15
C ASN A 216 10.46 18.25 13.09
N LEU A 217 11.22 18.26 11.99
CA LEU A 217 12.46 19.04 11.87
C LEU A 217 12.30 20.26 10.98
N LEU A 218 11.54 20.14 9.88
CA LEU A 218 11.34 21.23 8.93
C LEU A 218 10.20 22.17 9.32
N HIS A 219 9.40 21.83 10.35
CA HIS A 219 8.24 22.61 10.84
C HIS A 219 7.32 23.14 9.71
N ILE A 220 7.26 22.44 8.58
CA ILE A 220 6.49 22.84 7.38
C ILE A 220 4.99 22.87 7.69
N PHE A 221 4.55 22.06 8.66
CA PHE A 221 3.17 22.00 9.10
C PHE A 221 3.03 22.79 10.40
N GLU A 222 2.50 24.01 10.28
CA GLU A 222 2.12 24.82 11.43
C GLU A 222 0.70 24.41 11.87
N SER A 223 0.60 23.75 13.02
CA SER A 223 -0.71 23.42 13.59
C SER A 223 -1.43 24.70 13.97
N ALA A 224 -2.60 24.95 13.39
CA ALA A 224 -3.47 26.03 13.85
C ALA A 224 -3.75 25.84 15.34
N SER A 225 -3.37 26.82 16.15
CA SER A 225 -3.57 26.79 17.59
C SER A 225 -5.07 26.67 17.89
N ALA A 226 -5.47 25.53 18.46
CA ALA A 226 -6.81 25.33 19.03
C ALA A 226 -7.14 26.34 20.15
N CYS A 227 -6.15 27.15 20.56
CA CYS A 227 -6.19 28.09 21.67
C CYS A 227 -6.18 29.56 21.22
N HIS A 228 -7.00 29.94 20.22
CA HIS A 228 -7.33 31.36 20.00
C HIS A 228 -8.83 31.64 19.97
N LEU A 229 -9.67 30.60 20.05
CA LEU A 229 -11.13 30.71 20.14
C LEU A 229 -11.66 30.66 21.59
N CYS A 230 -10.83 30.29 22.57
CA CYS A 230 -11.22 30.33 23.99
C CYS A 230 -11.07 31.71 24.64
N ASP A 231 -10.22 32.59 24.12
CA ASP A 231 -9.96 33.90 24.74
C ASP A 231 -10.88 35.04 24.24
N LEU A 232 -11.67 34.82 23.19
CA LEU A 232 -12.59 35.85 22.66
C LEU A 232 -14.06 35.68 23.07
N ASN A 233 -14.42 34.58 23.74
CA ASN A 233 -15.80 34.38 24.20
C ASN A 233 -15.81 33.69 25.58
N ALA A 234 -15.72 34.51 26.63
CA ALA A 234 -15.97 34.10 28.01
C ALA A 234 -17.39 33.52 28.24
N ASP A 235 -18.28 33.56 27.24
CA ASP A 235 -19.66 33.05 27.31
C ASP A 235 -19.90 31.71 26.61
N SER A 236 -18.89 31.05 26.04
CA SER A 236 -19.06 29.76 25.32
C SER A 236 -18.28 28.58 25.92
N ALA A 237 -18.14 28.57 27.25
CA ALA A 237 -17.51 27.48 28.00
C ALA A 237 -18.29 26.14 27.98
N SER A 238 -19.44 26.06 27.29
CA SER A 238 -20.27 24.86 27.21
C SER A 238 -19.92 23.91 26.06
N PHE A 239 -19.15 24.34 25.05
CA PHE A 239 -18.88 23.53 23.86
C PHE A 239 -17.53 22.80 23.88
N CYS A 240 -16.64 23.11 24.84
CA CYS A 240 -15.29 22.55 24.90
C CYS A 240 -15.18 21.30 25.81
N LYS A 241 -16.29 20.59 26.06
CA LYS A 241 -16.32 19.41 26.94
C LYS A 241 -16.95 18.16 26.33
N ALA A 242 -16.95 18.03 25.00
CA ALA A 242 -17.36 16.81 24.31
C ALA A 242 -16.35 16.45 23.22
#